data_AF-A0A6B3GJA3-F1
#
_entry.id   AF-A0A6B3GJA3-F1
#
_cell.length_a   1.000
_cell.length_b   1.000
_cell.length_c   1.000
_cell.angle_alpha   90.00
_cell.angle_beta   90.00
_cell.angle_gamma   90.00
#
_symmetry.space_group_name_H-M   'P 1'
#
loop_
_entity.id
_entity.type
_entity.pdbx_description
1 polymer ?
#
loop_
_entity_poly.entity_id
_entity_poly.type
_entity_poly.pdbx_seq_one_letter_code
_entity_poly.pdbx_strand_id
1 'polypeptide(L)'
;YAHQVGVELADVLHRQGKDDEAERLLNGLLDGLSSAHSAVHEAGAHRLLGLIAERRHDDEEAQGRYTTAMRLLESAGAAGDLADICQLLGDLLRRTGSVEAALDAYRVGLSLRAAPGTTTLGPAPAKPF
;
A
#
# COMPACT_ATOMS: atom_id res chain seq x y z
N TYR A 1 -6.21 -17.06 -3.43
CA TYR A 1 -6.74 -17.05 -4.80
C TYR A 1 -8.01 -16.20 -4.95
N ALA A 2 -9.11 -16.46 -4.23
CA ALA A 2 -10.34 -15.66 -4.37
C ALA A 2 -10.18 -14.18 -3.99
N HIS A 3 -9.46 -13.87 -2.90
CA HIS A 3 -9.26 -12.48 -2.45
C HIS A 3 -8.44 -11.64 -3.43
N GLN A 4 -7.39 -12.22 -4.04
CA GLN A 4 -6.59 -11.55 -5.07
C GLN A 4 -7.45 -11.16 -6.27
N VAL A 5 -8.21 -12.11 -6.81
CA VAL A 5 -9.09 -11.87 -7.97
C VAL A 5 -10.17 -10.83 -7.62
N GLY A 6 -10.66 -10.83 -6.38
CA GLY A 6 -11.60 -9.82 -5.91
C GLY A 6 -11.01 -8.40 -5.92
N VAL A 7 -9.79 -8.22 -5.41
CA VAL A 7 -9.11 -6.91 -5.42
C VAL A 7 -8.86 -6.43 -6.84
N GLU A 8 -8.42 -7.31 -7.75
CA GLU A 8 -8.23 -6.97 -9.17
C GLU A 8 -9.55 -6.56 -9.85
N LEU A 9 -10.65 -7.25 -9.55
CA LEU A 9 -11.97 -6.88 -10.05
C LEU A 9 -12.41 -5.50 -9.52
N ALA A 10 -12.17 -5.22 -8.25
CA ALA A 10 -12.43 -3.89 -7.69
C ALA A 10 -11.61 -2.80 -8.39
N ASP A 11 -10.33 -3.06 -8.70
CA ASP A 11 -9.49 -2.09 -9.42
C ASP A 11 -10.04 -1.80 -10.82
N VAL A 12 -10.52 -2.82 -11.52
CA VAL A 12 -11.19 -2.64 -12.81
C VAL A 12 -12.46 -1.79 -12.67
N LEU A 13 -13.30 -2.07 -11.66
CA LEU A 13 -14.51 -1.27 -11.38
C LEU A 13 -14.17 0.19 -11.05
N HIS A 14 -13.14 0.41 -10.22
CA HIS A 14 -12.63 1.74 -9.91
C HIS A 14 -12.16 2.48 -11.16
N ARG A 15 -11.41 1.83 -12.06
CA ARG A 15 -10.97 2.44 -13.33
C ARG A 15 -12.14 2.74 -14.28
N GLN A 16 -13.26 2.04 -14.15
CA GLN A 16 -14.51 2.34 -14.88
C GLN A 16 -15.35 3.46 -14.23
N GLY A 17 -14.91 4.05 -13.11
CA GLY A 17 -15.67 5.05 -12.36
C GLY A 17 -16.80 4.46 -11.50
N LYS A 18 -16.85 3.14 -11.33
CA LYS A 18 -17.86 2.44 -10.54
C LYS A 18 -17.41 2.27 -9.08
N ASP A 19 -17.11 3.38 -8.44
CA ASP A 19 -16.49 3.38 -7.11
C ASP A 19 -17.38 2.75 -6.03
N ASP A 20 -18.70 2.95 -6.10
CA ASP A 20 -19.63 2.35 -5.15
C ASP A 20 -19.70 0.82 -5.27
N GLU A 21 -19.52 0.27 -6.47
CA GLU A 21 -19.44 -1.18 -6.68
C GLU A 21 -18.11 -1.74 -6.19
N ALA A 22 -17.01 -1.04 -6.52
CA ALA A 22 -15.66 -1.40 -6.08
C ALA A 22 -15.58 -1.42 -4.54
N GLU A 23 -16.04 -0.36 -3.89
CA GLU A 23 -16.03 -0.23 -2.43
C GLU A 23 -16.84 -1.33 -1.74
N ARG A 24 -18.06 -1.61 -2.22
CA ARG A 24 -18.89 -2.71 -1.67
C ARG A 24 -18.19 -4.06 -1.78
N LEU A 25 -17.54 -4.32 -2.91
CA LEU A 25 -16.79 -5.55 -3.11
C LEU A 25 -15.60 -5.64 -2.15
N LEU A 26 -14.83 -4.56 -2.01
CA LEU A 26 -13.67 -4.50 -1.11
C LEU A 26 -14.05 -4.68 0.34
N ASN A 27 -15.10 -4.01 0.83
CA ASN A 27 -15.58 -4.18 2.20
C ASN A 27 -16.04 -5.62 2.46
N GLY A 28 -16.76 -6.24 1.51
CA GLY A 28 -17.14 -7.64 1.62
C GLY A 28 -15.96 -8.62 1.62
N LEU A 29 -14.86 -8.28 0.93
CA LEU A 29 -13.62 -9.06 1.01
C LEU A 29 -12.99 -8.93 2.39
N LEU A 30 -12.90 -7.72 2.94
CA LEU A 30 -12.31 -7.44 4.25
C LEU A 30 -13.03 -8.19 5.37
N ASP A 31 -14.36 -8.24 5.34
CA ASP A 31 -15.18 -8.98 6.32
C ASP A 31 -14.87 -10.49 6.36
N GLY A 32 -14.32 -11.04 5.27
CA GLY A 32 -14.01 -12.46 5.12
C GLY A 32 -12.54 -12.85 5.37
N LEU A 33 -11.65 -11.92 5.72
CA LEU A 33 -10.22 -12.19 5.91
C LEU A 33 -9.92 -12.62 7.36
N SER A 34 -9.27 -13.78 7.54
CA SER A 34 -8.99 -14.33 8.88
C SER A 34 -7.59 -14.96 9.08
N SER A 35 -6.59 -14.67 8.23
CA SER A 35 -5.28 -15.37 8.30
C SER A 35 -4.13 -14.52 7.77
N ALA A 36 -2.88 -14.74 8.21
CA ALA A 36 -1.70 -13.98 7.80
C ALA A 36 -1.45 -13.88 6.27
N HIS A 37 -1.91 -14.84 5.46
CA HIS A 37 -1.89 -14.72 3.98
C HIS A 37 -2.90 -13.68 3.44
N SER A 38 -3.76 -13.12 4.30
CA SER A 38 -4.62 -11.98 4.03
C SER A 38 -3.84 -10.69 3.98
N ALA A 39 -2.78 -10.50 4.76
CA ALA A 39 -2.27 -9.16 5.07
C ALA A 39 -1.91 -8.34 3.82
N VAL A 40 -1.28 -8.94 2.81
CA VAL A 40 -0.98 -8.27 1.54
C VAL A 40 -2.25 -7.98 0.72
N HIS A 41 -3.21 -8.90 0.70
CA HIS A 41 -4.48 -8.71 -0.01
C HIS A 41 -5.39 -7.69 0.69
N GLU A 42 -5.39 -7.71 2.02
CA GLU A 42 -6.04 -6.76 2.91
C GLU A 42 -5.46 -5.36 2.70
N ALA A 43 -4.13 -5.25 2.65
CA ALA A 43 -3.46 -4.02 2.30
C ALA A 43 -3.81 -3.54 0.89
N GLY A 44 -3.90 -4.45 -0.08
CA GLY A 44 -4.37 -4.14 -1.44
C GLY A 44 -5.79 -3.56 -1.45
N ALA A 45 -6.69 -4.15 -0.67
CA ALA A 45 -8.05 -3.64 -0.52
C ALA A 45 -8.07 -2.25 0.15
N HIS A 46 -7.33 -2.06 1.24
CA HIS A 46 -7.19 -0.75 1.89
C HIS A 46 -6.57 0.30 0.96
N ARG A 47 -5.54 -0.05 0.17
CA ARG A 47 -4.95 0.84 -0.83
C ARG A 47 -6.01 1.31 -1.83
N LEU A 48 -6.81 0.39 -2.37
CA LEU A 48 -7.82 0.74 -3.37
C LEU A 48 -8.97 1.56 -2.78
N LEU A 49 -9.40 1.26 -1.54
CA LEU A 49 -10.34 2.11 -0.80
C LEU A 49 -9.78 3.53 -0.58
N GLY A 50 -8.48 3.65 -0.32
CA GLY A 50 -7.82 4.95 -0.23
C GLY A 50 -7.88 5.72 -1.55
N LEU A 51 -7.58 5.08 -2.68
CA LEU A 51 -7.68 5.70 -4.01
C LEU A 51 -9.12 6.13 -4.36
N ILE A 52 -10.12 5.34 -3.96
CA ILE A 52 -11.53 5.71 -4.10
C ILE A 52 -11.86 6.97 -3.27
N ALA A 53 -11.40 7.01 -2.02
CA ALA A 53 -11.58 8.18 -1.15
C ALA A 53 -10.91 9.44 -1.73
N GLU A 54 -9.71 9.34 -2.30
CA GLU A 54 -9.06 10.48 -2.98
C GLU A 54 -9.91 11.03 -4.11
N ARG A 55 -10.51 10.15 -4.93
CA ARG A 55 -11.34 10.57 -6.05
C ARG A 55 -12.63 11.26 -5.58
N ARG A 56 -13.09 10.93 -4.37
CA ARG A 56 -14.20 11.60 -3.69
C ARG A 56 -13.77 12.85 -2.92
N HIS A 57 -12.50 13.22 -2.97
CA HIS A 57 -11.90 14.32 -2.20
C HIS A 57 -12.02 14.13 -0.68
N ASP A 58 -12.10 12.89 -0.20
CA ASP A 58 -12.03 12.55 1.22
C ASP A 58 -10.59 12.18 1.60
N ASP A 59 -9.78 13.21 1.79
CA ASP A 59 -8.35 13.05 2.09
C ASP A 59 -8.10 12.41 3.47
N GLU A 60 -9.01 12.60 4.43
CA GLU A 60 -8.89 12.01 5.78
C GLU A 60 -9.13 10.49 5.72
N GLU A 61 -10.19 10.06 5.04
CA GLU A 61 -10.41 8.63 4.82
C GLU A 61 -9.27 8.02 4.00
N ALA A 62 -8.82 8.68 2.93
CA ALA A 62 -7.71 8.19 2.11
C ALA A 62 -6.44 7.96 2.95
N GLN A 63 -6.10 8.92 3.81
CA GLN A 63 -4.94 8.83 4.70
C GLN A 63 -5.08 7.67 5.69
N GLY A 64 -6.26 7.51 6.29
CA GLY A 64 -6.55 6.41 7.20
C GLY A 64 -6.38 5.05 6.52
N ARG A 65 -6.92 4.91 5.29
CA ARG A 65 -6.83 3.68 4.50
C ARG A 65 -5.38 3.35 4.13
N TYR A 66 -4.59 4.32 3.67
CA TYR A 66 -3.18 4.09 3.35
C TYR A 66 -2.35 3.75 4.58
N THR A 67 -2.62 4.39 5.72
CA THR A 67 -1.93 4.09 6.98
C THR A 67 -2.18 2.64 7.42
N THR A 68 -3.42 2.15 7.26
CA THR A 68 -3.74 0.74 7.54
C THR A 68 -3.02 -0.20 6.58
N ALA A 69 -3.04 0.08 5.28
CA ALA A 69 -2.30 -0.71 4.29
C ALA A 69 -0.79 -0.76 4.59
N MET A 70 -0.19 0.37 4.95
CA MET A 70 1.23 0.47 5.33
C MET A 70 1.58 -0.47 6.49
N ARG A 71 0.81 -0.45 7.58
CA ARG A 71 1.04 -1.32 8.75
C ARG A 71 0.92 -2.81 8.39
N LEU A 72 -0.05 -3.17 7.56
CA LEU A 72 -0.25 -4.54 7.09
C LEU A 72 0.95 -5.01 6.25
N LEU A 73 1.44 -4.18 5.33
CA LEU A 73 2.58 -4.49 4.46
C LEU A 73 3.90 -4.56 5.22
N GLU A 74 4.09 -3.69 6.22
CA GLU A 74 5.21 -3.78 7.17
C GLU A 74 5.21 -5.13 7.87
N SER A 75 4.06 -5.55 8.42
CA SER A 75 3.95 -6.82 9.13
C SER A 75 4.15 -8.04 8.23
N ALA A 76 3.77 -7.92 6.95
CA ALA A 76 3.94 -8.97 5.95
C ALA A 76 5.35 -9.02 5.33
N GLY A 77 6.20 -8.02 5.60
CA GLY A 77 7.54 -7.91 4.98
C GLY A 77 7.51 -7.64 3.47
N ALA A 78 6.40 -7.11 2.96
CA ALA A 78 6.19 -6.85 1.53
C ALA A 78 6.81 -5.51 1.11
N ALA A 79 8.15 -5.44 1.06
CA ALA A 79 8.90 -4.20 0.87
C ALA A 79 8.54 -3.41 -0.41
N GLY A 80 8.22 -4.11 -1.50
CA GLY A 80 7.80 -3.49 -2.76
C GLY A 80 6.47 -2.75 -2.63
N ASP A 81 5.43 -3.46 -2.19
CA ASP A 81 4.11 -2.88 -1.93
C ASP A 81 4.16 -1.78 -0.85
N LEU A 82 5.01 -1.96 0.16
CA LEU A 82 5.22 -0.96 1.21
C LEU A 82 5.85 0.33 0.65
N ALA A 83 6.78 0.22 -0.29
CA ALA A 83 7.33 1.40 -0.96
C ALA A 83 6.27 2.14 -1.79
N ASP A 84 5.39 1.40 -2.46
CA ASP A 84 4.31 1.97 -3.26
C ASP A 84 3.27 2.69 -2.41
N ILE A 85 2.89 2.14 -1.24
CA ILE A 85 1.96 2.81 -0.33
C ILE A 85 2.59 4.05 0.32
N CYS A 86 3.89 4.01 0.65
CA CYS A 86 4.61 5.19 1.14
C CYS A 86 4.61 6.32 0.09
N GLN A 87 4.72 5.99 -1.20
CA GLN A 87 4.63 6.97 -2.27
C GLN A 87 3.24 7.61 -2.33
N LEU A 88 2.17 6.81 -2.31
CA LEU A 88 0.78 7.31 -2.32
C LEU A 88 0.49 8.20 -1.10
N LEU A 89 0.91 7.76 0.08
CA LEU A 89 0.74 8.54 1.31
C LEU A 89 1.53 9.86 1.25
N GLY A 90 2.76 9.85 0.74
CA GLY A 90 3.56 11.06 0.54
C GLY A 90 2.91 12.04 -0.44
N ASP A 91 2.34 11.53 -1.54
CA ASP A 91 1.62 12.36 -2.52
C ASP A 91 0.38 13.01 -1.92
N LEU A 92 -0.39 12.25 -1.13
CA LEU A 92 -1.54 12.73 -0.37
C LEU A 92 -1.13 13.80 0.66
N LEU A 93 -0.15 13.52 1.50
CA LEU A 93 0.33 14.46 2.52
C LEU A 93 0.87 15.75 1.91
N ARG A 94 1.56 15.65 0.77
CA ARG A 94 2.05 16.82 0.04
C ARG A 94 0.91 17.69 -0.48
N ARG A 95 -0.14 17.10 -1.08
CA ARG A 95 -1.28 17.87 -1.61
C ARG A 95 -2.12 18.51 -0.50
N THR A 96 -2.19 17.89 0.68
CA THR A 96 -2.91 18.44 1.85
C THR A 96 -2.07 19.42 2.68
N GLY A 97 -0.82 19.70 2.28
CA GLY A 97 0.05 20.70 2.91
C GLY A 97 0.91 20.18 4.07
N SER A 98 0.91 18.88 4.33
CA SER A 98 1.75 18.23 5.36
C SER A 98 3.13 17.85 4.80
N VAL A 99 3.94 18.86 4.47
CA VAL A 99 5.20 18.69 3.73
C VAL A 99 6.23 17.82 4.47
N GLU A 100 6.40 18.03 5.77
CA GLU A 100 7.35 17.27 6.59
C GLU A 100 6.98 15.78 6.63
N ALA A 101 5.69 15.48 6.86
CA ALA A 101 5.19 14.11 6.87
C ALA A 101 5.31 13.45 5.49
N ALA A 102 5.10 14.20 4.40
CA ALA A 102 5.32 13.71 3.05
C ALA A 102 6.78 13.33 2.79
N LEU A 103 7.73 14.17 3.23
CA LEU A 103 9.16 13.88 3.11
C LEU A 103 9.55 12.60 3.84
N ASP A 104 9.02 12.40 5.05
CA ASP A 104 9.30 11.20 5.83
C ASP A 104 8.73 9.95 5.15
N ALA A 105 7.50 10.01 4.63
CA ALA A 105 6.90 8.92 3.85
C ALA A 105 7.75 8.57 2.61
N TYR A 106 8.18 9.57 1.82
CA TYR A 106 9.02 9.32 0.65
C TYR A 106 10.39 8.75 1.02
N ARG A 107 11.00 9.18 2.13
CA ARG A 107 12.28 8.63 2.61
C ARG A 107 12.16 7.16 2.96
N VAL A 108 11.10 6.78 3.67
CA VAL A 108 10.82 5.37 3.99
C VAL A 108 10.68 4.55 2.69
N GLY A 109 9.86 5.01 1.74
CA GLY A 109 9.68 4.34 0.46
C GLY A 109 10.97 4.19 -0.34
N LEU A 110 11.82 5.22 -0.35
CA LEU A 110 13.13 5.17 -1.00
C LEU A 110 14.07 4.16 -0.34
N SER A 111 14.12 4.15 1.00
CA SER A 111 14.94 3.19 1.76
C SER A 111 14.54 1.75 1.47
N LEU A 112 13.24 1.47 1.34
CA LEU A 112 12.73 0.14 1.02
C LEU A 112 13.12 -0.33 -0.38
N ARG A 113 13.10 0.58 -1.38
CA ARG A 113 13.56 0.27 -2.75
C ARG A 113 15.07 0.15 -2.87
N ALA A 114 15.81 0.90 -2.04
CA ALA A 114 17.26 0.90 -2.02
C ALA A 114 17.86 -0.23 -1.18
N ALA A 115 17.05 -0.88 -0.32
CA ALA A 115 17.49 -2.05 0.43
C ALA A 115 17.94 -3.12 -0.57
N PRO A 116 19.24 -3.51 -0.58
CA PRO A 116 19.68 -4.59 -1.43
C PRO A 116 18.90 -5.82 -1.01
N GLY A 117 18.08 -6.34 -1.94
CA GLY A 117 17.41 -7.61 -1.73
C GLY A 117 18.43 -8.63 -1.25
N THR A 118 17.99 -9.46 -0.30
CA THR A 118 18.54 -10.76 0.06
C THR A 118 19.17 -11.48 -1.14
N THR A 119 20.40 -11.10 -1.47
CA THR A 119 21.24 -11.85 -2.39
C THR A 119 21.98 -12.83 -1.52
N THR A 120 21.88 -14.08 -1.91
CA THR A 120 22.66 -15.23 -1.46
C THR A 120 24.14 -15.05 -1.86
N LEU A 121 24.72 -13.89 -1.55
CA LEU A 121 26.12 -13.58 -1.72
C LEU A 121 26.56 -13.04 -0.36
N GLY A 122 27.41 -13.83 0.29
CA GLY A 122 27.91 -13.58 1.63
C GLY A 122 28.65 -12.23 1.77
N PRO A 123 29.19 -11.93 2.96
CA PRO A 123 29.79 -10.64 3.26
C PRO A 123 30.81 -10.23 2.19
N ALA A 124 30.78 -8.95 1.83
CA ALA A 124 31.67 -8.35 0.84
C ALA A 124 33.14 -8.77 1.12
N PRO A 125 33.91 -9.22 0.10
CA PRO A 125 35.29 -9.61 0.33
C PRO A 125 36.08 -8.44 0.89
N ALA A 126 36.82 -8.70 1.96
CA ALA A 126 37.65 -7.71 2.64
C ALA A 126 38.59 -7.03 1.65
N LYS A 127 38.69 -5.70 1.76
CA LYS A 127 39.54 -4.86 0.91
C LYS A 127 41.00 -5.37 0.96
N PRO A 128 41.69 -5.49 -0.19
CA PRO A 128 43.12 -5.80 -0.17
C PRO A 128 43.90 -4.62 0.41
N PHE A 129 44.94 -4.96 1.17
CA PHE A 129 45.93 -4.05 1.76
C PHE A 129 46.70 -3.25 0.70
#